data_AF-A0A7Y2CED4-F1
#
_entry.id   AF-A0A7Y2CED4-F1
#
_cell.length_a   1.000
_cell.length_b   1.000
_cell.length_c   1.000
_cell.angle_alpha   90.00
_cell.angle_beta   90.00
_cell.angle_gamma   90.00
#
_symmetry.space_group_name_H-M   'P 1'
#
loop_
_entity.id
_entity.type
_entity.pdbx_description
1 polymer ?
#
loop_
_entity_poly.entity_id
_entity_poly.type
_entity_poly.pdbx_seq_one_letter_code
_entity_poly.pdbx_strand_id
1 'polypeptide(L)'
;MAAFRFIAWVMVALAVALLGADGVTSLETGEPVMRTTSDVLALMGVNGDAVAENSPGGLSGALSTVLKLPLWGVIGVIGVVLTLIFRPID
;
A
#
# COMPACT_ATOMS: atom_id res chain seq x y z
N MET A 1 -13.12 -14.14 -13.55
CA MET A 1 -11.75 -13.68 -13.91
C MET A 1 -11.70 -12.16 -14.18
N ALA A 2 -12.64 -11.58 -14.93
CA ALA A 2 -12.61 -10.14 -15.27
C ALA A 2 -12.63 -9.20 -14.04
N ALA A 3 -13.43 -9.50 -13.01
CA ALA A 3 -13.50 -8.66 -11.81
C ALA A 3 -12.15 -8.56 -11.06
N PHE A 4 -11.45 -9.68 -10.86
CA PHE A 4 -10.13 -9.69 -10.19
C PHE A 4 -9.07 -8.92 -11.00
N ARG A 5 -9.13 -8.97 -12.33
CA ARG A 5 -8.26 -8.18 -13.20
C ARG A 5 -8.53 -6.69 -13.05
N PHE A 6 -9.79 -6.30 -13.02
CA PHE A 6 -10.18 -4.91 -12.81
C PHE A 6 -9.68 -4.40 -11.45
N ILE A 7 -9.87 -5.18 -10.38
CA ILE A 7 -9.35 -4.85 -9.04
C ILE A 7 -7.82 -4.69 -9.08
N ALA A 8 -7.11 -5.61 -9.72
CA ALA A 8 -5.65 -5.51 -9.83
C ALA A 8 -5.20 -4.22 -10.52
N TRP A 9 -5.87 -3.81 -11.59
CA TRP A 9 -5.60 -2.54 -12.28
C TRP A 9 -5.92 -1.32 -11.42
N VAL A 10 -7.03 -1.35 -10.68
CA VAL A 10 -7.37 -0.29 -9.73
C VAL A 10 -6.30 -0.16 -8.66
N MET A 11 -5.80 -1.27 -8.11
CA MET A 11 -4.72 -1.25 -7.12
C MET A 11 -3.44 -0.63 -7.69
N VAL A 12 -3.04 -1.00 -8.90
CA VAL A 12 -1.86 -0.41 -9.57
C VAL A 12 -2.06 1.09 -9.82
N ALA A 13 -3.24 1.50 -10.29
CA ALA A 13 -3.56 2.90 -10.51
C ALA A 13 -3.50 3.72 -9.20
N LEU A 14 -4.03 3.18 -8.11
CA LEU A 14 -3.95 3.80 -6.78
C LEU A 14 -2.50 3.91 -6.29
N ALA A 15 -1.69 2.86 -6.49
CA ALA A 15 -0.29 2.90 -6.13
C ALA A 15 0.48 4.00 -6.87
N VAL A 16 0.24 4.15 -8.18
CA VAL A 16 0.85 5.22 -8.99
C VAL A 16 0.38 6.60 -8.52
N ALA A 17 -0.91 6.76 -8.20
CA ALA A 17 -1.43 8.03 -7.68
C ALA A 17 -0.79 8.41 -6.34
N LEU A 18 -0.64 7.44 -5.42
CA LEU A 18 0.00 7.66 -4.12
C LEU A 18 1.49 7.98 -4.26
N LEU A 19 2.20 7.28 -5.15
CA LEU A 19 3.61 7.58 -5.49
C LEU A 19 3.73 9.01 -6.03
N GLY A 20 2.82 9.42 -6.92
CA GLY A 20 2.78 10.77 -7.47
C GLY A 20 2.54 11.82 -6.38
N ALA A 21 1.64 11.55 -5.44
CA ALA A 21 1.38 12.45 -4.32
C ALA A 21 2.61 12.60 -3.41
N ASP A 22 3.30 11.50 -3.08
CA ASP A 22 4.57 11.54 -2.32
C ASP A 22 5.65 12.32 -3.09
N GLY A 23 5.73 12.12 -4.41
CA GLY A 23 6.66 12.85 -5.29
C GLY A 23 6.39 14.35 -5.31
N VAL A 24 5.14 14.78 -5.47
CA VAL A 24 4.77 16.20 -5.44
C VAL A 24 5.09 16.81 -4.08
N THR A 25 4.70 16.17 -2.98
CA THR A 25 5.02 16.67 -1.64
C THR A 25 6.52 16.76 -1.40
N SER A 26 7.31 15.80 -1.92
CA SER A 26 8.78 15.86 -1.83
C SER A 26 9.37 17.08 -2.55
N LEU A 27 8.77 17.46 -3.69
CA LEU A 27 9.19 18.65 -4.43
C LEU A 27 8.77 19.95 -3.74
N GLU A 28 7.62 19.95 -3.07
CA GLU A 28 7.11 21.11 -2.32
C GLU A 28 7.93 21.38 -1.06
N THR A 29 8.33 20.33 -0.33
CA THR A 29 9.11 20.45 0.91
C THR A 29 10.61 20.58 0.65
N GLY A 30 11.09 20.19 -0.53
CA GLY A 30 12.51 20.10 -0.85
C GLY A 30 13.23 18.92 -0.18
N GLU A 31 12.49 18.02 0.45
CA GLU A 31 13.01 16.83 1.13
C GLU A 31 12.26 15.57 0.67
N PRO A 32 12.91 14.39 0.60
CA PRO A 32 12.22 13.15 0.25
C PRO A 32 11.14 12.79 1.28
N VAL A 33 9.87 12.84 0.88
CA VAL A 33 8.72 12.46 1.69
C VAL A 33 8.17 11.14 1.20
N MET A 34 8.06 10.17 2.11
CA MET A 34 7.42 8.87 1.85
C MET A 34 6.46 8.56 3.00
N ARG A 35 5.16 8.56 2.72
CA ARG A 35 4.15 8.28 3.76
C ARG A 35 4.02 6.78 3.98
N THR A 36 4.18 6.37 5.22
CA THR A 36 4.05 4.96 5.60
C THR A 36 2.58 4.54 5.60
N THR A 37 2.36 3.23 5.57
CA THR A 37 1.01 2.66 5.69
C THR A 37 0.36 3.06 7.01
N SER A 38 1.14 3.16 8.11
CA SER A 38 0.66 3.65 9.40
C SER A 38 0.21 5.11 9.33
N ASP A 39 0.99 5.99 8.68
CA ASP A 39 0.66 7.42 8.55
C ASP A 39 -0.68 7.60 7.81
N VAL A 40 -0.89 6.85 6.74
CA VAL A 40 -2.14 6.94 5.96
C VAL A 40 -3.32 6.34 6.73
N LEU A 41 -3.12 5.25 7.47
CA LEU A 41 -4.17 4.68 8.33
C LEU A 41 -4.55 5.64 9.47
N ALA A 42 -3.59 6.37 10.02
CA ALA A 42 -3.83 7.38 11.04
C ALA A 42 -4.74 8.52 10.52
N LEU A 43 -4.65 8.89 9.24
CA LEU A 43 -5.57 9.85 8.60
C LEU A 43 -7.02 9.35 8.57
N MET A 44 -7.22 8.03 8.56
CA MET A 44 -8.53 7.37 8.61
C MET A 44 -9.00 7.12 10.05
N GLY A 45 -8.25 7.60 11.07
CA GLY A 45 -8.54 7.36 12.48
C GLY A 45 -8.16 5.95 12.97
N VAL A 46 -7.39 5.19 12.19
CA VAL A 46 -6.94 3.85 12.53
C VAL A 46 -5.51 3.91 13.09
N ASN A 47 -5.33 3.49 14.33
CA ASN A 47 -4.00 3.35 14.93
C ASN A 47 -3.37 2.02 14.48
N GLY A 48 -2.45 2.09 13.52
CA GLY A 48 -1.77 0.92 12.96
C GLY A 48 -1.03 0.09 14.01
N ASP A 49 -0.36 0.74 14.96
CA ASP A 49 0.40 0.06 16.01
C ASP A 49 -0.52 -0.74 16.94
N ALA A 50 -1.66 -0.17 17.30
CA ALA A 50 -2.68 -0.87 18.08
C ALA A 50 -3.24 -2.09 17.32
N VAL A 51 -3.39 -2.00 16.00
CA VAL A 51 -3.85 -3.13 15.17
C VAL A 51 -2.79 -4.25 15.13
N ALA A 52 -1.51 -3.91 15.06
CA ALA A 52 -0.42 -4.89 15.09
C ALA A 52 -0.30 -5.58 16.46
N GLU A 53 -0.41 -4.82 17.56
CA GLU A 53 -0.31 -5.34 18.93
C GLU A 53 -1.46 -6.27 19.31
N ASN A 54 -2.68 -5.99 18.83
CA ASN A 54 -3.86 -6.81 19.08
C ASN A 54 -4.02 -7.99 18.09
N SER A 55 -3.07 -8.17 17.17
CA SER A 55 -3.12 -9.26 16.20
C SER A 55 -2.54 -10.57 16.78
N PRO A 56 -3.00 -11.74 16.32
CA PRO A 56 -2.45 -13.04 16.75
C PRO A 56 -0.92 -13.08 16.55
N GLY A 57 -0.17 -13.62 17.51
CA GLY A 57 1.29 -13.45 17.60
C GLY A 57 2.12 -13.88 16.38
N GLY A 58 1.57 -14.69 15.46
CA GLY A 58 2.21 -14.99 14.17
C GLY A 58 2.10 -13.88 13.12
N LEU A 59 1.13 -12.97 13.24
CA LEU A 59 0.85 -11.89 12.29
C LEU A 59 1.38 -10.54 12.75
N SER A 60 1.62 -10.33 14.05
CA SER A 60 2.06 -9.04 14.60
C SER A 60 3.40 -8.55 14.02
N GLY A 61 4.35 -9.46 13.81
CA GLY A 61 5.63 -9.15 13.16
C GLY A 61 5.49 -8.75 11.69
N ALA A 62 4.61 -9.44 10.96
CA ALA A 62 4.35 -9.13 9.55
C ALA A 62 3.59 -7.80 9.41
N LEU A 63 2.56 -7.57 10.23
CA LEU A 63 1.78 -6.34 10.22
C LEU A 63 2.64 -5.12 10.57
N SER A 64 3.42 -5.21 11.65
CA SER A 64 4.32 -4.11 12.06
C SER A 64 5.37 -3.77 10.99
N THR A 65 5.81 -4.76 10.22
CA THR A 65 6.70 -4.53 9.07
C THR A 65 5.96 -3.81 7.95
N VAL A 66 4.78 -4.28 7.56
CA VAL A 66 3.97 -3.67 6.48
C VAL A 66 3.57 -2.23 6.82
N LEU A 67 3.21 -1.96 8.09
CA LEU A 67 2.82 -0.64 8.56
C LEU A 67 3.92 0.42 8.39
N LYS A 68 5.19 0.01 8.44
CA LYS A 68 6.36 0.88 8.25
C LYS A 68 6.73 1.09 6.78
N LEU A 69 6.17 0.31 5.87
CA LEU A 69 6.45 0.44 4.45
C LEU A 69 5.58 1.54 3.81
N PRO A 70 6.08 2.20 2.76
CA PRO A 70 5.29 3.16 1.99
C PRO A 70 4.03 2.52 1.42
N LEU A 71 2.87 3.17 1.58
CA LEU A 71 1.58 2.58 1.21
C LEU A 71 1.51 2.24 -0.29
N TRP A 72 2.05 3.12 -1.14
CA TRP A 72 2.11 2.88 -2.58
C TRP A 72 2.89 1.61 -2.91
N GLY A 73 3.93 1.29 -2.15
CA GLY A 73 4.72 0.08 -2.33
C GLY A 73 3.93 -1.16 -1.97
N VAL A 74 3.24 -1.13 -0.82
CA VAL A 74 2.38 -2.24 -0.36
C VAL A 74 1.27 -2.52 -1.36
N ILE A 75 0.48 -1.50 -1.73
CA ILE A 75 -0.63 -1.65 -2.68
C ILE A 75 -0.12 -2.01 -4.08
N GLY A 76 0.96 -1.37 -4.52
CA GLY A 76 1.52 -1.55 -5.86
C GLY A 76 2.06 -2.95 -6.09
N VAL A 77 2.83 -3.50 -5.14
CA VAL A 77 3.37 -4.86 -5.24
C VAL A 77 2.23 -5.88 -5.30
N ILE A 78 1.22 -5.75 -4.42
CA ILE A 78 0.06 -6.66 -4.45
C ILE A 78 -0.68 -6.53 -5.78
N GLY A 79 -0.94 -5.31 -6.25
CA GLY A 79 -1.59 -5.04 -7.52
C GLY A 79 -0.86 -5.70 -8.70
N VAL A 80 0.46 -5.50 -8.81
CA VAL A 80 1.29 -6.10 -9.87
C VAL A 80 1.23 -7.62 -9.81
N VAL A 81 1.39 -8.22 -8.62
CA VAL A 81 1.29 -9.68 -8.47
C VAL A 81 -0.08 -10.20 -8.95
N LEU A 82 -1.17 -9.53 -8.59
CA LEU A 82 -2.51 -9.92 -9.05
C LEU A 82 -2.65 -9.75 -10.57
N THR A 83 -2.06 -8.72 -11.19
CA THR A 83 -2.08 -8.58 -12.65
C THR A 83 -1.37 -9.72 -13.36
N LEU A 84 -0.29 -10.26 -12.77
CA LEU A 84 0.44 -11.40 -13.32
C LEU A 84 -0.34 -12.71 -13.15
N ILE A 85 -0.94 -12.94 -11.97
CA ILE A 85 -1.74 -14.13 -11.67
C ILE A 85 -2.97 -14.22 -12.59
N PHE A 86 -3.68 -13.11 -12.77
CA PHE A 86 -4.91 -13.06 -13.58
C PHE A 86 -4.66 -12.59 -15.02
N ARG A 87 -3.42 -12.67 -15.50
CA ARG A 87 -3.06 -12.39 -16.88
C ARG A 87 -3.85 -13.32 -17.82
N PRO A 88 -4.44 -12.83 -18.92
CA PRO A 88 -5.01 -13.69 -19.95
C PRO A 88 -3.90 -14.53 -20.59
N ILE A 89 -4.13 -15.83 -20.63
CA ILE A 89 -3.31 -16.78 -21.37
C ILE A 89 -4.13 -17.06 -22.62
N ASP A 90 -3.76 -16.38 -23.71
CA ASP A 90 -4.27 -16.69 -25.04
C ASP A 90 -3.64 -18.01 -25.54
#